data_AF-A0A522IGF0-F1
#
_entry.id   AF-A0A522IGF0-F1
#
_cell.length_a   1.000
_cell.length_b   1.000
_cell.length_c   1.000
_cell.angle_alpha   90.00
_cell.angle_beta   90.00
_cell.angle_gamma   90.00
#
_symmetry.space_group_name_H-M   'P 1'
#
loop_
_entity.id
_entity.type
_entity.pdbx_description
1 polymer ?
#
loop_
_entity_poly.entity_id
_entity_poly.type
_entity_poly.pdbx_seq_one_letter_code
_entity_poly.pdbx_strand_id
1 'polypeptide(L)'
;DAVSWILQAGGRAVLAHPGRYVYTATQFDALFDDFQQLGGQGIEVVTGSHRPAQYRQYADVARHYGFLASRGSDFHAPKESHVDLGGLPPLPAGLTPVWHDWI
;
A
#
# COMPACT_ATOMS: atom_id res chain seq x y z
N ASP A 1 17.88 3.95 -1.13
CA ASP A 1 17.89 4.41 -2.54
C ASP A 1 16.50 4.58 -3.14
N ALA A 2 15.71 3.52 -3.31
CA ALA A 2 14.41 3.58 -4.01
C ALA A 2 13.46 4.68 -3.49
N VAL A 3 13.25 4.76 -2.16
CA VAL A 3 12.41 5.81 -1.55
C VAL A 3 12.94 7.21 -1.89
N SER A 4 14.25 7.42 -1.71
CA SER A 4 14.91 8.70 -2.02
C SER A 4 14.72 9.10 -3.47
N TRP A 5 14.90 8.18 -4.43
CA TRP A 5 14.69 8.48 -5.85
C TRP A 5 13.26 8.89 -6.17
N ILE A 6 12.26 8.22 -5.59
CA ILE A 6 10.85 8.58 -5.78
C ILE A 6 10.58 9.98 -5.24
N LEU A 7 11.05 10.28 -4.02
CA LEU A 7 10.85 11.56 -3.37
C LEU A 7 11.57 12.70 -4.11
N GLN A 8 12.81 12.48 -4.56
CA GLN A 8 13.59 13.45 -5.32
C GLN A 8 12.97 13.76 -6.70
N ALA A 9 12.22 12.82 -7.27
CA ALA A 9 11.43 13.05 -8.48
C ALA A 9 10.10 13.78 -8.22
N GLY A 10 9.80 14.15 -6.97
CA GLY A 10 8.53 14.78 -6.57
C GLY A 10 7.37 13.79 -6.41
N GLY A 11 7.65 12.49 -6.43
CA GLY A 11 6.65 11.44 -6.25
C GLY A 11 6.38 11.09 -4.79
N ARG A 12 5.44 10.16 -4.59
CA ARG A 12 5.14 9.56 -3.27
C ARG A 12 5.57 8.11 -3.25
N ALA A 13 6.44 7.74 -2.31
CA ALA A 13 6.85 6.36 -2.14
C ALA A 13 5.72 5.57 -1.44
N VAL A 14 5.34 4.44 -2.03
CA VAL A 14 4.26 3.56 -1.55
C VAL A 14 4.77 2.13 -1.46
N LEU A 15 4.51 1.47 -0.33
CA LEU A 15 4.82 0.06 -0.14
C LEU A 15 3.72 -0.81 -0.77
N ALA A 16 4.07 -1.54 -1.83
CA ALA A 16 3.14 -2.31 -2.65
C ALA A 16 2.84 -3.70 -2.08
N HIS A 17 1.57 -4.11 -2.15
CA HIS A 17 1.03 -5.43 -1.82
C HIS A 17 1.76 -6.17 -0.66
N PRO A 18 1.85 -5.55 0.53
CA PRO A 18 2.61 -6.11 1.67
C PRO A 18 2.15 -7.52 2.08
N GLY A 19 0.90 -7.89 1.79
CA GLY A 19 0.34 -9.21 2.06
C GLY A 19 1.04 -10.37 1.32
N ARG A 20 1.91 -10.06 0.35
CA ARG A 20 2.75 -11.05 -0.34
C ARG A 20 4.05 -11.37 0.40
N TYR A 21 4.47 -10.54 1.36
CA TYR A 21 5.77 -10.70 1.99
C TYR A 21 5.71 -11.78 3.07
N VAL A 22 6.70 -12.67 3.07
CA VAL A 22 6.79 -13.77 4.05
C VAL A 22 7.58 -13.29 5.27
N TYR A 23 7.02 -12.33 5.99
CA TYR A 23 7.62 -11.72 7.19
C TYR A 23 6.85 -12.09 8.45
N THR A 24 7.56 -12.20 9.56
CA THR A 24 6.94 -12.24 10.89
C THR A 24 6.36 -10.86 11.23
N ALA A 25 5.49 -10.79 12.26
CA ALA A 25 4.95 -9.51 12.72
C ALA A 25 6.07 -8.50 13.05
N THR A 26 7.10 -8.93 13.80
CA THR A 26 8.24 -8.06 14.15
C THR A 26 9.03 -7.58 12.93
N GLN A 27 9.16 -8.41 11.90
CA GLN A 27 9.81 -8.00 10.64
C GLN A 27 8.96 -7.01 9.85
N PHE A 28 7.63 -7.12 9.91
CA PHE A 28 6.73 -6.12 9.35
C PHE A 28 6.83 -4.80 10.10
N ASP A 29 6.81 -4.83 11.43
CA ASP A 29 6.94 -3.61 12.24
C ASP A 29 8.25 -2.88 11.91
N ALA A 30 9.37 -3.60 11.88
CA ALA A 30 10.67 -3.06 11.49
C ALA A 30 10.67 -2.52 10.05
N LEU A 31 10.04 -3.22 9.10
CA LEU A 31 9.91 -2.75 7.71
C LEU A 31 9.13 -1.44 7.64
N PHE A 32 8.03 -1.31 8.37
CA PHE A 32 7.20 -0.11 8.36
C PHE A 32 7.90 1.05 9.04
N ASP A 33 8.57 0.81 10.17
CA ASP A 33 9.40 1.78 10.87
C ASP A 33 10.50 2.32 9.95
N ASP A 34 11.29 1.43 9.33
CA ASP A 34 12.37 1.80 8.44
C ASP A 34 11.85 2.54 7.20
N PHE A 35 10.75 2.06 6.61
CA PHE A 35 10.12 2.72 5.46
C PHE A 35 9.66 4.13 5.80
N GLN A 36 9.03 4.34 6.95
CA GLN A 36 8.62 5.67 7.42
C GLN A 36 9.83 6.58 7.68
N GLN A 37 10.86 6.07 8.35
CA GLN A 37 12.09 6.84 8.65
C GLN A 37 12.82 7.28 7.38
N LEU A 38 12.75 6.49 6.31
CA LEU A 38 13.30 6.82 4.99
C LEU A 38 12.43 7.83 4.20
N GLY A 39 11.27 8.23 4.73
CA GLY A 39 10.34 9.16 4.10
C GLY A 39 9.26 8.48 3.25
N GLY A 40 9.03 7.19 3.42
CA GLY A 40 7.91 6.47 2.82
C GLY A 40 6.55 7.04 3.27
N GLN A 41 5.61 7.22 2.34
CA GLN A 41 4.41 8.02 2.58
C GLN A 41 3.11 7.24 2.48
N GLY A 42 3.10 6.06 1.84
CA GLY A 42 1.88 5.29 1.64
C GLY A 42 2.08 3.78 1.67
N ILE A 43 0.96 3.07 1.78
CA ILE A 43 0.91 1.61 1.75
C ILE A 43 -0.31 1.17 0.93
N GLU A 44 -0.17 0.09 0.15
CA GLU A 44 -1.34 -0.54 -0.47
C GLU A 44 -2.21 -1.21 0.59
N VAL A 45 -3.45 -0.74 0.72
CA VAL A 45 -4.44 -1.31 1.63
C VAL A 45 -5.33 -2.30 0.87
N VAL A 46 -5.85 -1.87 -0.28
CA VAL A 46 -6.71 -2.69 -1.13
C VAL A 46 -5.96 -3.02 -2.42
N THR A 47 -5.60 -4.28 -2.61
CA THR A 47 -4.90 -4.73 -3.81
C THR A 47 -5.42 -6.09 -4.27
N GLY A 48 -5.21 -6.42 -5.55
CA GLY A 48 -5.58 -7.72 -6.10
C GLY A 48 -4.82 -8.89 -5.47
N SER A 49 -3.67 -8.63 -4.85
CA SER A 49 -2.88 -9.65 -4.13
C SER A 49 -3.31 -9.84 -2.67
N HIS A 50 -4.25 -9.04 -2.16
CA HIS A 50 -4.76 -9.14 -0.78
C HIS A 50 -6.10 -9.87 -0.74
N ARG A 51 -6.30 -10.66 0.32
CA ARG A 51 -7.61 -11.17 0.71
C ARG A 51 -8.42 -10.11 1.45
N PRO A 52 -9.76 -10.19 1.51
CA PRO A 52 -10.60 -9.21 2.22
C PRO A 52 -10.22 -8.97 3.69
N ALA A 53 -9.70 -9.99 4.39
CA ALA A 53 -9.21 -9.84 5.75
C ALA A 53 -7.96 -8.92 5.83
N GLN A 54 -7.08 -9.00 4.83
CA GLN A 54 -5.87 -8.19 4.76
C GLN A 54 -6.17 -6.71 4.48
N TYR A 55 -7.29 -6.38 3.82
CA TYR A 55 -7.71 -4.96 3.68
C TYR A 55 -7.89 -4.29 5.03
N ARG A 56 -8.48 -4.98 6.01
CA ARG A 56 -8.63 -4.46 7.38
C ARG A 56 -7.28 -4.36 8.07
N GLN A 57 -6.47 -5.42 8.00
CA GLN A 57 -5.12 -5.42 8.56
C GLN A 57 -4.28 -4.23 8.07
N TYR A 58 -4.20 -4.00 6.76
CA TYR A 58 -3.39 -2.91 6.22
C TYR A 58 -4.04 -1.54 6.34
N ALA A 59 -5.36 -1.47 6.54
CA ALA A 59 -6.00 -0.23 7.00
C ALA A 59 -5.54 0.14 8.42
N ASP A 60 -5.41 -0.85 9.31
CA ASP A 60 -4.93 -0.62 10.67
C ASP A 60 -3.45 -0.23 10.68
N VAL A 61 -2.62 -0.85 9.83
CA VAL A 61 -1.22 -0.42 9.61
C VAL A 61 -1.18 1.03 9.11
N ALA A 62 -1.97 1.38 8.10
CA ALA A 62 -2.01 2.74 7.57
C ALA A 62 -2.39 3.77 8.65
N ARG A 63 -3.36 3.44 9.52
CA ARG A 63 -3.74 4.30 10.65
C ARG A 63 -2.64 4.40 11.70
N HIS A 64 -1.99 3.29 12.04
CA HIS A 64 -0.97 3.24 13.07
C HIS A 64 0.26 4.09 12.70
N TYR A 65 0.74 3.92 11.47
CA TYR A 65 1.94 4.62 10.97
C TYR A 65 1.63 5.98 10.33
N GLY A 66 0.36 6.33 10.15
CA GLY A 66 -0.04 7.55 9.46
C GLY A 66 0.25 7.52 7.94
N PHE A 67 0.34 6.33 7.35
CA PHE A 67 0.53 6.19 5.90
C PHE A 67 -0.74 6.57 5.13
N LEU A 68 -0.55 7.18 3.97
CA LEU A 68 -1.59 7.32 2.96
C LEU A 68 -1.97 5.94 2.40
N ALA A 69 -3.26 5.75 2.11
CA ALA A 69 -3.77 4.49 1.61
C ALA A 69 -3.77 4.45 0.07
N SER A 70 -3.10 3.46 -0.50
CA SER A 70 -3.11 3.17 -1.93
C SER A 70 -4.02 1.99 -2.26
N ARG A 71 -4.43 1.93 -3.53
CA ARG A 71 -5.25 0.86 -4.12
C ARG A 71 -4.78 0.53 -5.53
N GLY A 72 -4.52 -0.74 -5.82
CA GLY A 72 -4.01 -1.18 -7.13
C GLY A 72 -4.39 -2.62 -7.44
N SER A 73 -4.88 -2.92 -8.66
CA SER A 73 -5.34 -4.27 -9.03
C SER A 73 -4.22 -5.30 -9.11
N ASP A 74 -2.95 -4.87 -9.21
CA ASP A 74 -1.81 -5.75 -9.52
C ASP A 74 -2.07 -6.55 -10.82
N PHE A 75 -2.74 -5.92 -11.80
CA PHE A 75 -3.12 -6.55 -13.06
C PHE A 75 -1.92 -6.70 -14.00
N HIS A 76 -1.83 -7.87 -14.62
CA HIS A 76 -0.79 -8.34 -15.52
C HIS A 76 -1.39 -8.89 -16.82
N ALA A 77 -2.47 -9.67 -16.74
CA ALA A 77 -3.21 -10.17 -17.91
C ALA A 77 -4.62 -10.72 -17.54
N PRO A 78 -5.59 -10.74 -18.48
CA PRO A 78 -6.97 -11.19 -18.20
C PRO A 78 -7.11 -12.62 -17.64
N LYS A 79 -6.12 -13.49 -17.86
CA LYS A 79 -6.12 -14.88 -17.38
C LYS A 79 -5.18 -15.13 -16.19
N GLU A 80 -4.31 -14.18 -15.88
CA GLU A 80 -3.32 -14.30 -14.81
C GLU A 80 -3.77 -13.55 -13.55
N SER A 81 -4.43 -12.40 -13.74
CA SER A 81 -4.76 -11.49 -12.65
C SER A 81 -6.02 -11.90 -11.91
N HIS A 82 -5.95 -11.82 -10.58
CA HIS A 82 -7.09 -12.12 -9.71
C HIS A 82 -8.20 -11.08 -9.80
N VAL A 83 -7.86 -9.82 -10.11
CA VAL A 83 -8.79 -8.70 -10.21
C VAL A 83 -8.49 -7.89 -11.46
N ASP A 84 -9.54 -7.55 -12.21
CA ASP A 84 -9.42 -6.71 -13.40
C ASP A 84 -9.15 -5.24 -13.03
N LEU A 85 -8.71 -4.45 -14.02
CA LEU A 85 -8.53 -3.01 -13.89
C LEU A 85 -9.83 -2.35 -13.39
N GLY A 86 -9.71 -1.53 -12.34
CA GLY A 86 -10.86 -0.84 -11.73
C GLY A 86 -11.81 -1.72 -10.91
N GLY A 87 -11.60 -3.04 -10.86
CA GLY A 87 -12.49 -4.00 -10.20
C GLY A 87 -12.36 -4.12 -8.67
N LEU A 88 -11.53 -3.29 -8.03
CA LEU A 88 -11.30 -3.36 -6.58
C LEU A 88 -12.37 -2.59 -5.79
N PRO A 89 -12.71 -3.06 -4.57
CA PRO A 89 -13.60 -2.32 -3.68
C PRO A 89 -12.99 -0.96 -3.28
N PRO A 90 -13.80 -0.03 -2.76
CA PRO A 90 -13.28 1.22 -2.20
C PRO A 90 -12.34 0.96 -1.01
N LEU A 91 -11.51 1.95 -0.70
CA LEU A 91 -10.71 1.93 0.53
C LEU A 91 -11.62 1.88 1.77
N PRO A 92 -11.21 1.20 2.85
CA PRO A 92 -11.88 1.31 4.15
C PRO A 92 -11.99 2.77 4.61
N ALA A 93 -13.09 3.10 5.29
CA ALA A 93 -13.35 4.46 5.77
C ALA A 93 -12.27 4.95 6.76
N GLY A 94 -12.11 6.28 6.82
CA GLY A 94 -11.17 6.94 7.74
C GLY A 94 -9.71 6.83 7.34
N LEU A 95 -9.42 6.46 6.08
CA LEU A 95 -8.08 6.50 5.50
C LEU A 95 -7.97 7.68 4.55
N THR A 96 -6.79 8.30 4.50
CA THR A 96 -6.50 9.35 3.50
C THR A 96 -5.92 8.69 2.26
N PRO A 97 -6.61 8.73 1.10
CA PRO A 97 -6.09 8.12 -0.12
C PRO A 97 -4.81 8.82 -0.61
N VAL A 98 -3.91 8.10 -1.27
CA VAL A 98 -2.68 8.71 -1.87
C VAL A 98 -2.99 9.77 -2.93
N TRP A 99 -4.20 9.78 -3.48
CA TRP A 99 -4.72 10.72 -4.47
C TRP A 99 -5.63 11.82 -3.89
N HIS A 100 -5.65 12.02 -2.57
CA HIS A 100 -6.56 12.98 -1.92
C HIS A 100 -6.37 14.46 -2.36
N ASP A 101 -5.20 14.80 -2.88
CA ASP A 101 -4.77 16.16 -3.24
C ASP A 101 -4.24 16.25 -4.68
N TRP A 102 -4.61 15.30 -5.54
CA TRP A 102 -4.33 15.42 -6.97
C TRP A 102 -5.30 16.42 -7.60
N ILE A 103 -4.77 17.27 -8.50
CA ILE A 103 -5.51 18.29 -9.25
C ILE A 103 -6.02 17.70 -10.55
#